data_AF-Q46KG6-F1
#
_entry.id   AF-Q46KG6-F1
#
_cell.length_a   1.000
_cell.length_b   1.000
_cell.length_c   1.000
_cell.angle_alpha   90.00
_cell.angle_beta   90.00
_cell.angle_gamma   90.00
#
_symmetry.space_group_name_H-M   'P 1'
#
loop_
_entity.id
_entity.type
_entity.pdbx_description
1 polymer ?
#
loop_
_entity_poly.entity_id
_entity_poly.type
_entity_poly.pdbx_seq_one_letter_code
_entity_poly.pdbx_strand_id
1 'polypeptide(L)'
;MTSDIEYYKQLSKKVSTNHDKINFFDQNQKAFYVDIYSDSWSKMMEAYAKAENLSSEQLNKIEEMKWNEMPENLKIFAYDFCILNGFVFTGVGK
;
A
#
# COMPACT_ATOMS: atom_id res chain seq x y z
N MET A 1 -18.59 -3.70 16.42
CA MET A 1 -17.43 -4.10 15.60
C MET A 1 -16.94 -2.85 14.91
N THR A 2 -15.79 -2.32 15.32
CA THR A 2 -15.08 -1.33 14.51
C THR A 2 -14.67 -2.06 13.23
N SER A 3 -15.08 -1.58 12.05
CA SER A 3 -14.66 -2.20 10.80
C SER A 3 -13.12 -2.18 10.74
N ASP A 4 -12.49 -3.24 10.22
CA ASP A 4 -11.02 -3.31 10.07
C ASP A 4 -10.47 -2.04 9.39
N ILE A 5 -11.26 -1.46 8.48
CA ILE A 5 -11.00 -0.16 7.82
C ILE A 5 -10.79 0.96 8.85
N GLU A 6 -11.70 1.14 9.81
CA GLU A 6 -11.61 2.21 10.80
C GLU A 6 -10.43 1.98 11.75
N TYR A 7 -10.10 0.72 12.07
CA TYR A 7 -8.88 0.40 12.82
C TYR A 7 -7.61 0.86 12.08
N TYR A 8 -7.45 0.48 10.80
CA TYR A 8 -6.29 0.90 10.01
C TYR A 8 -6.27 2.40 9.74
N LYS A 9 -7.44 3.05 9.63
CA LYS A 9 -7.56 4.50 9.48
C LYS A 9 -7.08 5.26 10.71
N GLN A 10 -7.28 4.72 11.92
CA GLN A 10 -6.77 5.34 13.14
C GLN A 10 -5.26 5.10 13.30
N LEU A 11 -4.76 3.93 12.87
CA LEU A 11 -3.33 3.67 12.83
C LEU A 11 -2.59 4.55 11.82
N SER A 12 -3.16 4.76 10.63
CA SER A 12 -2.52 5.55 9.58
C SER A 12 -2.30 7.00 10.00
N LYS A 13 -3.18 7.59 10.82
CA LYS A 13 -3.02 8.95 11.36
C LYS A 13 -1.77 9.15 12.22
N LYS A 14 -1.14 8.07 12.70
CA LYS A 14 0.07 8.12 13.53
C LYS A 14 1.37 8.04 12.71
N VAL A 15 1.26 7.75 11.42
CA VAL A 15 2.41 7.64 10.51
C VAL A 15 2.86 9.03 10.09
N SER A 16 4.12 9.35 10.33
CA SER A 16 4.67 10.69 10.07
C SER A 16 5.96 10.68 9.24
N THR A 17 6.70 9.58 9.27
CA THR A 17 7.99 9.42 8.58
C THR A 17 7.96 8.29 7.56
N ASN A 18 8.94 8.25 6.65
CA ASN A 18 9.10 7.12 5.73
C ASN A 18 9.33 5.80 6.47
N HIS A 19 10.04 5.84 7.60
CA HIS A 19 10.23 4.66 8.44
C HIS A 19 8.90 4.18 9.03
N ASP A 20 8.03 5.09 9.47
CA ASP A 20 6.69 4.73 9.94
C ASP A 20 5.84 4.10 8.82
N LYS A 21 5.95 4.59 7.58
CA LYS A 21 5.24 4.03 6.42
C LYS A 21 5.69 2.58 6.16
N ILE A 22 7.00 2.35 6.17
CA ILE A 22 7.59 1.00 6.02
C ILE A 22 7.10 0.07 7.13
N ASN A 23 7.19 0.52 8.39
CA ASN A 23 6.72 -0.26 9.53
C ASN A 23 5.22 -0.56 9.45
N PHE A 24 4.42 0.41 9.01
CA PHE A 24 2.99 0.22 8.81
C PHE A 24 2.72 -0.85 7.75
N PHE A 25 3.42 -0.78 6.61
CA PHE A 25 3.33 -1.74 5.52
C PHE A 25 3.65 -3.16 6.00
N ASP A 26 4.78 -3.33 6.69
CA ASP A 26 5.26 -4.64 7.15
C ASP A 26 4.31 -5.29 8.16
N GLN A 27 3.69 -4.48 9.03
CA GLN A 27 2.84 -4.96 10.13
C GLN A 27 1.36 -5.08 9.76
N ASN A 28 0.88 -4.34 8.75
CA ASN A 28 -0.54 -4.18 8.46
C ASN A 28 -0.88 -4.53 7.01
N GLN A 29 -0.36 -5.65 6.49
CA GLN A 29 -0.56 -6.06 5.09
C GLN A 29 -2.04 -6.06 4.66
N LYS A 30 -2.92 -6.51 5.57
CA LYS A 30 -4.37 -6.50 5.35
C LYS A 30 -4.91 -5.11 5.00
N ALA A 31 -4.32 -4.03 5.52
CA ALA A 31 -4.72 -2.64 5.25
C ALA A 31 -4.70 -2.28 3.75
N PHE A 32 -3.88 -2.96 2.97
CA PHE A 32 -3.72 -2.74 1.53
C PHE A 32 -4.64 -3.62 0.67
N TYR A 33 -5.34 -4.57 1.30
CA TYR A 33 -6.30 -5.48 0.67
C TYR A 33 -7.73 -5.35 1.25
N VAL A 34 -7.97 -4.41 2.18
CA VAL A 34 -9.26 -4.33 2.90
C VAL A 34 -10.43 -4.06 1.95
N ASP A 35 -10.16 -3.42 0.81
CA ASP A 35 -11.14 -3.27 -0.25
C ASP A 35 -11.06 -4.44 -1.23
N ILE A 36 -11.73 -5.54 -0.88
CA ILE A 36 -11.92 -6.72 -1.72
C ILE A 36 -12.67 -6.44 -3.03
N TYR A 37 -13.25 -5.25 -3.21
CA TYR A 37 -13.89 -4.81 -4.45
C TYR A 37 -13.03 -3.87 -5.28
N SER A 38 -11.90 -3.40 -4.75
CA SER A 38 -10.97 -2.56 -5.49
C SER A 38 -9.71 -3.31 -5.83
N ASP A 39 -9.34 -3.26 -7.10
CA ASP A 39 -8.00 -3.61 -7.58
C ASP A 39 -6.92 -2.62 -7.09
N SER A 40 -7.04 -2.04 -5.88
CA SER A 40 -6.17 -0.98 -5.39
C SER A 40 -4.71 -1.44 -5.32
N TRP A 41 -4.48 -2.67 -4.86
CA TRP A 41 -3.13 -3.26 -4.88
C TRP A 41 -2.59 -3.43 -6.31
N SER A 42 -3.36 -4.04 -7.21
CA SER A 42 -2.92 -4.26 -8.60
C SER A 42 -2.67 -2.94 -9.34
N LYS A 43 -3.56 -1.95 -9.17
CA LYS A 43 -3.40 -0.59 -9.71
C LYS A 43 -2.19 0.12 -9.12
N MET A 44 -1.92 -0.08 -7.83
CA MET A 44 -0.73 0.44 -7.17
C MET A 44 0.53 -0.18 -7.78
N MET A 45 0.58 -1.50 -7.97
CA MET A 45 1.71 -2.19 -8.60
C MET A 45 1.94 -1.72 -10.04
N GLU A 46 0.87 -1.55 -10.83
CA GLU A 46 0.98 -0.98 -12.18
C GLU A 46 1.49 0.46 -12.18
N ALA A 47 1.03 1.30 -11.24
CA ALA A 47 1.47 2.68 -11.10
C ALA A 47 2.95 2.76 -10.68
N TYR A 48 3.36 1.89 -9.74
CA TYR A 48 4.74 1.78 -9.30
C TYR A 48 5.67 1.31 -10.43
N ALA A 49 5.27 0.28 -11.18
CA ALA A 49 6.03 -0.20 -12.34
C ALA A 49 6.24 0.90 -13.38
N LYS A 50 5.23 1.74 -13.63
CA LYS A 50 5.34 2.90 -14.52
C LYS A 50 6.24 3.98 -13.95
N ALA A 51 6.15 4.28 -12.65
CA ALA A 51 6.93 5.33 -11.99
C ALA A 51 8.43 5.00 -11.96
N GLU A 52 8.76 3.74 -11.70
CA GLU A 52 10.14 3.24 -11.61
C GLU A 52 10.68 2.67 -12.93
N ASN A 53 9.88 2.74 -14.01
CA ASN A 53 10.20 2.21 -15.33
C ASN A 53 10.65 0.73 -15.30
N LEU A 54 9.91 -0.10 -14.57
CA LEU A 54 10.21 -1.51 -14.38
C LEU A 54 9.72 -2.34 -15.57
N SER A 55 10.52 -3.34 -15.95
CA SER A 55 10.07 -4.39 -16.85
C SER A 55 9.10 -5.34 -16.16
N SER A 56 8.32 -6.09 -16.94
CA SER A 56 7.43 -7.14 -16.40
C SER A 56 8.21 -8.18 -15.59
N GLU A 57 9.45 -8.51 -15.98
CA GLU A 57 10.28 -9.46 -15.24
C GLU A 57 10.70 -8.91 -13.87
N GLN A 58 11.05 -7.61 -13.79
CA GLN A 58 11.39 -6.96 -12.54
C GLN A 58 10.17 -6.85 -11.62
N LEU A 59 9.01 -6.53 -12.18
CA LEU A 59 7.76 -6.47 -11.43
C LEU A 59 7.39 -7.85 -10.86
N ASN A 60 7.45 -8.91 -11.67
CA ASN A 60 7.18 -10.27 -11.23
C ASN A 60 8.11 -10.69 -10.08
N LYS A 61 9.41 -10.37 -10.17
CA LYS A 61 10.37 -10.64 -9.08
C LYS A 61 9.96 -9.97 -7.78
N ILE A 62 9.41 -8.77 -7.83
CA ILE A 62 8.94 -8.05 -6.64
C ILE A 62 7.66 -8.69 -6.10
N GLU A 63 6.73 -9.10 -6.97
CA GLU A 63 5.48 -9.76 -6.55
C GLU A 63 5.71 -11.13 -5.90
N GLU A 64 6.80 -11.82 -6.26
CA GLU A 64 7.23 -13.07 -5.65
C GLU A 64 7.92 -12.89 -4.28
N MET A 65 8.34 -11.67 -3.92
CA MET A 65 8.98 -11.40 -2.63
C MET A 65 7.98 -11.50 -1.49
N LYS A 66 8.47 -11.86 -0.31
CA LYS A 66 7.71 -11.64 0.92
C LYS A 66 7.55 -10.13 1.12
N TRP A 67 6.40 -9.74 1.65
CA TRP A 67 6.08 -8.34 1.93
C TRP A 67 7.17 -7.58 2.69
N ASN A 68 7.74 -8.19 3.73
CA ASN A 68 8.82 -7.57 4.51
C ASN A 68 10.16 -7.46 3.75
N GLU A 69 10.34 -8.23 2.69
CA GLU A 69 11.52 -8.23 1.81
C GLU A 69 11.36 -7.31 0.60
N MET A 70 10.15 -6.77 0.36
CA MET A 70 9.89 -5.85 -0.74
C MET A 70 10.73 -4.56 -0.62
N PRO A 71 11.03 -3.88 -1.74
CA PRO A 71 11.81 -2.63 -1.73
C PRO A 71 11.18 -1.54 -0.86
N GLU A 72 11.98 -0.82 -0.07
CA GLU A 72 11.48 0.25 0.82
C GLU A 72 10.73 1.35 0.06
N ASN A 73 11.20 1.72 -1.14
CA ASN A 73 10.53 2.69 -1.99
C ASN A 73 9.13 2.22 -2.42
N LEU A 74 8.96 0.92 -2.71
CA LEU A 74 7.65 0.33 -2.97
C LEU A 74 6.74 0.39 -1.74
N LYS A 75 7.26 0.07 -0.54
CA LYS A 75 6.48 0.13 0.70
C LYS A 75 5.94 1.54 0.96
N ILE A 76 6.78 2.56 0.76
CA ILE A 76 6.41 3.97 0.88
C ILE A 76 5.37 4.33 -0.18
N PHE A 77 5.60 3.95 -1.44
CA PHE A 77 4.67 4.21 -2.54
C PHE A 77 3.30 3.59 -2.30
N ALA A 78 3.27 2.33 -1.86
CA ALA A 78 2.05 1.62 -1.54
C ALA A 78 1.26 2.29 -0.41
N TYR A 79 1.95 2.79 0.62
CA TYR A 79 1.31 3.54 1.70
C TYR A 79 0.64 4.80 1.15
N ASP A 80 1.37 5.59 0.36
CA ASP A 80 0.84 6.84 -0.18
C ASP A 80 -0.31 6.59 -1.15
N PHE A 81 -0.23 5.55 -1.98
CA PHE A 81 -1.27 5.21 -2.95
C PHE A 81 -2.52 4.62 -2.28
N CYS A 82 -2.36 3.56 -1.48
CA CYS A 82 -3.48 2.77 -0.97
C CYS A 82 -4.06 3.32 0.33
N ILE A 83 -3.26 3.98 1.17
CA ILE A 83 -3.68 4.42 2.52
C ILE A 83 -3.92 5.93 2.55
N LEU A 84 -2.93 6.73 2.13
CA LEU A 84 -3.06 8.19 2.19
C LEU A 84 -4.04 8.72 1.15
N ASN A 85 -3.95 8.21 -0.08
CA ASN A 85 -4.79 8.65 -1.21
C ASN A 85 -5.91 7.65 -1.54
N GLY A 86 -5.95 6.50 -0.88
CA GLY A 86 -6.93 5.46 -1.16
C GLY A 86 -8.34 5.89 -0.78
N PHE A 87 -9.29 5.64 -1.69
CA PHE A 87 -10.70 6.00 -1.53
C PHE A 87 -11.30 5.53 -0.20
N VAL A 88 -10.95 4.31 0.22
CA VAL A 88 -11.43 3.70 1.47
C VAL A 88 -11.02 4.48 2.72
N PHE A 89 -9.90 5.18 2.68
CA PHE A 89 -9.37 5.94 3.81
C PHE A 89 -9.75 7.42 3.75
N THR A 90 -9.85 8.00 2.55
CA THR A 90 -10.14 9.42 2.34
C THR A 90 -11.62 9.73 2.09
N GLY A 91 -12.41 8.78 1.58
CA GLY A 91 -13.79 8.99 1.14
C GLY A 91 -13.94 9.84 -0.13
N VAL A 92 -12.83 10.21 -0.78
CA VAL A 92 -12.81 11.04 -1.98
C VAL A 92 -12.10 10.27 -3.10
N GLY A 93 -12.88 9.75 -4.03
CA GLY A 93 -12.36 9.08 -5.21
C GLY A 93 -12.09 10.18 -6.23
N LYS A 94 -10.83 10.45 -6.53
CA LYS A 94 -10.49 11.27 -7.68
C LYS A 94 -10.53 10.45 -8.95
#